data_AF-A0A060BMI6-F1
#
_entry.id   AF-A0A060BMI6-F1
#
_cell.length_a   1.000
_cell.length_b   1.000
_cell.length_c   1.000
_cell.angle_alpha   90.00
_cell.angle_beta   90.00
_cell.angle_gamma   90.00
#
_symmetry.space_group_name_H-M   'P 1'
#
loop_
_entity.id
_entity.type
_entity.pdbx_description
1 polymer ?
#
loop_
_entity_poly.entity_id
_entity_poly.type
_entity_poly.pdbx_seq_one_letter_code
_entity_poly.pdbx_strand_id
1 'polypeptide(L)'
;MTRPAGFSPYWIQTILREQLRYDGVVFSDDLTMEGASVAGDILARAQAALGAGCDMVLVCNRPDLADELLGRLHFDMPAISQDRIRRLHPRGPSPDWQSLQQQERYRYARDLQSQIISG
;
A
#
# COMPACT_ATOMS: atom_id res chain seq x y z
N MET A 1 21.02 -13.45 -7.99
CA MET A 1 20.16 -12.49 -8.73
C MET A 1 19.49 -11.58 -7.71
N THR A 2 19.71 -10.27 -7.83
CA THR A 2 19.15 -9.24 -6.94
C THR A 2 17.68 -9.04 -7.30
N ARG A 3 16.75 -9.37 -6.40
CA ARG A 3 15.33 -9.04 -6.58
C ARG A 3 15.08 -7.61 -6.08
N PRO A 4 14.22 -6.81 -6.73
CA PRO A 4 13.78 -5.54 -6.17
C PRO A 4 13.17 -5.74 -4.78
N ALA A 5 13.23 -4.73 -3.92
CA ALA A 5 12.84 -4.86 -2.51
C ALA A 5 11.41 -5.39 -2.33
N GLY A 6 10.44 -4.92 -3.15
CA GLY A 6 9.04 -5.35 -3.12
C GLY A 6 8.79 -6.82 -3.51
N PHE A 7 9.79 -7.51 -4.08
CA PHE A 7 9.73 -8.93 -4.45
C PHE A 7 10.76 -9.77 -3.67
N SER A 8 11.36 -9.21 -2.61
CA SER A 8 12.44 -9.82 -1.85
C SER A 8 12.00 -10.16 -0.42
N PRO A 9 11.85 -11.46 -0.08
CA PRO A 9 11.57 -11.88 1.29
C PRO A 9 12.63 -11.41 2.29
N TYR A 10 13.88 -11.28 1.87
CA TYR A 10 14.94 -10.77 2.75
C TYR A 10 14.66 -9.32 3.17
N TRP A 11 14.27 -8.44 2.24
CA TRP A 11 13.98 -7.05 2.59
C TRP A 11 12.71 -6.91 3.41
N ILE A 12 11.64 -7.62 3.02
CA ILE A 12 10.36 -7.48 3.69
C ILE A 12 10.34 -8.27 5.01
N GLN A 13 10.62 -9.57 4.99
CA GLN A 13 10.54 -10.39 6.20
C GLN A 13 11.75 -10.15 7.11
N THR A 14 12.97 -10.36 6.62
CA THR A 14 14.16 -10.31 7.49
C THR A 14 14.50 -8.90 7.96
N ILE A 15 14.58 -7.93 7.06
CA ILE A 15 14.95 -6.56 7.47
C ILE A 15 13.74 -5.84 8.07
N LEU A 16 12.64 -5.72 7.33
CA LEU A 16 11.53 -4.87 7.74
C LEU A 16 10.68 -5.48 8.87
N ARG A 17 10.29 -6.75 8.78
CA ARG A 17 9.48 -7.40 9.84
C ARG A 17 10.30 -7.83 11.05
N GLU A 18 11.44 -8.50 10.86
CA GLU A 18 12.18 -9.08 11.98
C GLU A 18 13.11 -8.06 12.66
N GLN A 19 14.00 -7.42 11.90
CA GLN A 19 15.00 -6.51 12.48
C GLN A 19 14.39 -5.16 12.88
N LEU A 20 13.64 -4.52 11.97
CA LEU A 20 13.02 -3.22 12.22
C LEU A 20 11.67 -3.32 12.96
N ARG A 21 11.12 -4.53 13.11
CA ARG A 21 9.86 -4.80 13.82
C ARG A 21 8.68 -3.97 13.30
N TYR A 22 8.66 -3.70 11.99
CA TYR A 22 7.58 -2.95 11.38
C TYR A 22 6.30 -3.80 11.32
N ASP A 23 5.27 -3.33 12.01
CA ASP A 23 3.97 -4.00 12.08
C ASP A 23 2.85 -3.27 11.31
N GLY A 24 3.19 -2.31 10.46
CA GLY A 24 2.21 -1.67 9.57
C GLY A 24 1.93 -2.51 8.31
N VAL A 25 1.12 -1.96 7.40
CA VAL A 25 0.84 -2.58 6.09
C VAL A 25 2.03 -2.41 5.17
N VAL A 26 2.39 -3.47 4.46
CA VAL A 26 3.35 -3.42 3.35
C VAL A 26 2.59 -3.56 2.03
N PHE A 27 2.64 -2.52 1.21
CA PHE A 27 2.10 -2.53 -0.15
C PHE A 27 3.17 -2.98 -1.15
N SER A 28 2.76 -3.65 -2.22
CA SER A 28 3.61 -3.77 -3.41
C SER A 28 3.76 -2.42 -4.10
N ASP A 29 4.79 -2.31 -4.94
CA ASP A 29 4.79 -1.31 -6.02
C ASP A 29 3.68 -1.61 -7.04
N ASP A 30 3.40 -0.69 -7.95
CA ASP A 30 2.43 -0.92 -9.03
C ASP A 30 2.89 -2.09 -9.92
N LEU A 31 2.10 -3.16 -9.91
CA LEU A 31 2.42 -4.38 -10.66
C LEU A 31 2.34 -4.18 -12.18
N THR A 32 1.73 -3.09 -12.64
CA THR A 32 1.64 -2.76 -14.07
C THR A 32 2.90 -2.06 -14.59
N MET A 33 3.76 -1.54 -13.71
CA MET A 33 4.99 -0.87 -14.11
C MET A 33 6.04 -1.84 -14.67
N GLU A 34 6.86 -1.35 -15.61
CA GLU A 34 8.00 -2.07 -16.19
C GLU A 34 9.01 -2.58 -15.14
N GLY A 35 9.08 -1.93 -13.96
CA GLY A 35 9.89 -2.39 -12.83
C GLY A 35 9.44 -3.71 -12.19
N ALA A 36 8.20 -4.14 -12.46
CA ALA A 36 7.65 -5.43 -12.05
C ALA A 36 7.87 -6.55 -13.10
N SER A 37 8.60 -6.27 -14.18
CA SER A 37 8.94 -7.21 -15.27
C SER A 37 9.73 -8.45 -14.84
N VAL A 38 10.14 -8.55 -13.57
CA VAL A 38 10.91 -9.67 -13.04
C VAL A 38 10.08 -10.98 -12.94
N ALA A 39 8.75 -10.91 -13.01
CA ALA A 39 7.90 -12.08 -12.81
C ALA A 39 6.69 -12.11 -13.77
N GLY A 40 6.88 -12.51 -15.03
CA GLY A 40 5.79 -13.00 -15.89
C GLY A 40 4.53 -12.11 -15.99
N ASP A 41 3.37 -12.76 -16.00
CA ASP A 41 2.04 -12.14 -16.08
C ASP A 41 1.58 -11.52 -14.75
N ILE A 42 0.43 -10.84 -14.74
CA ILE A 42 -0.06 -10.12 -13.56
C ILE A 42 -0.23 -11.03 -12.33
N LEU A 43 -0.63 -12.29 -12.56
CA LEU A 43 -0.78 -13.29 -11.50
C LEU A 43 0.58 -13.64 -10.88
N ALA A 44 1.59 -13.91 -11.70
CA ALA A 44 2.93 -14.23 -11.23
C ALA A 44 3.55 -13.06 -10.43
N ARG A 45 3.34 -11.82 -10.88
CA ARG A 45 3.78 -10.61 -10.15
C ARG A 45 3.11 -10.50 -8.79
N ALA A 46 1.80 -10.70 -8.72
CA ALA A 46 1.04 -10.64 -7.47
C ALA A 46 1.49 -11.73 -6.50
N GLN A 47 1.62 -12.98 -6.97
CA GLN A 47 2.11 -14.09 -6.16
C GLN A 47 3.53 -13.84 -5.64
N ALA A 48 4.40 -13.25 -6.46
CA ALA A 48 5.77 -12.92 -6.06
C ALA A 48 5.79 -11.84 -4.96
N ALA A 49 4.99 -10.77 -5.09
CA ALA A 49 4.91 -9.71 -4.10
C ALA A 49 4.29 -10.20 -2.78
N LEU A 50 3.17 -10.92 -2.84
CA LEU A 50 2.52 -11.52 -1.68
C LEU A 50 3.42 -12.55 -0.99
N GLY A 51 4.07 -13.42 -1.78
CA GLY A 51 5.04 -14.39 -1.30
C GLY A 51 6.30 -13.77 -0.70
N ALA A 52 6.67 -12.56 -1.12
CA ALA A 52 7.75 -11.79 -0.49
C ALA A 52 7.35 -11.21 0.88
N GLY A 53 6.05 -11.09 1.16
CA GLY A 53 5.52 -10.60 2.44
C GLY A 53 4.74 -9.29 2.36
N CYS A 54 4.41 -8.81 1.15
CA CYS A 54 3.44 -7.73 1.00
C CYS A 54 2.07 -8.18 1.54
N ASP A 55 1.38 -7.29 2.23
CA ASP A 55 0.02 -7.53 2.72
C ASP A 55 -1.03 -7.22 1.63
N MET A 56 -0.72 -6.28 0.72
CA MET A 56 -1.61 -5.87 -0.36
C MET A 56 -0.82 -5.55 -1.64
N VAL A 57 -1.37 -5.93 -2.78
CA VAL A 57 -0.81 -5.62 -4.10
C VAL A 57 -1.59 -4.50 -4.79
N LEU A 58 -0.89 -3.67 -5.57
CA LEU A 58 -1.48 -2.56 -6.30
C LEU A 58 -1.45 -2.82 -7.81
N VAL A 59 -2.60 -2.67 -8.46
CA VAL A 59 -2.75 -2.67 -9.92
C VAL A 59 -3.36 -1.33 -10.31
N CYS A 60 -2.53 -0.39 -10.75
CA CYS A 60 -2.98 0.98 -11.02
C CYS A 60 -3.27 1.17 -12.51
N ASN A 61 -4.24 2.02 -12.85
CA ASN A 61 -4.56 2.44 -14.22
C ASN A 61 -4.91 1.32 -15.22
N ARG A 62 -5.06 0.06 -14.76
CA ARG A 62 -5.37 -1.12 -15.58
C ARG A 62 -6.46 -1.98 -14.91
N PRO A 63 -7.72 -1.51 -14.90
CA PRO A 63 -8.82 -2.25 -14.30
C PRO A 63 -9.01 -3.63 -14.96
N ASP A 64 -8.72 -3.75 -16.25
CA ASP A 64 -8.74 -5.01 -16.98
C ASP A 64 -7.78 -6.07 -16.39
N LEU A 65 -6.57 -5.65 -16.01
CA LEU A 65 -5.61 -6.54 -15.34
C LEU A 65 -5.98 -6.81 -13.88
N ALA A 66 -6.65 -5.86 -13.22
CA ALA A 66 -7.16 -6.06 -11.87
C ALA A 66 -8.28 -7.12 -11.88
N ASP A 67 -9.20 -7.06 -12.84
CA ASP A 67 -10.26 -8.06 -13.02
C ASP A 67 -9.68 -9.44 -13.36
N GLU A 68 -8.69 -9.49 -14.27
CA GLU A 68 -7.97 -10.73 -14.57
C GLU A 68 -7.31 -11.33 -13.33
N LEU A 69 -6.63 -10.49 -12.53
CA LEU A 69 -5.97 -10.92 -11.32
C LEU A 69 -6.98 -11.42 -10.28
N LEU A 70 -8.07 -10.70 -10.05
CA LEU A 70 -9.13 -11.10 -9.11
C LEU A 70 -9.79 -12.42 -9.51
N GLY A 71 -9.94 -12.67 -10.81
CA GLY A 71 -10.49 -13.93 -11.32
C GLY A 71 -9.56 -15.14 -11.18
N ARG A 72 -8.24 -14.92 -11.04
CA ARG A 72 -7.21 -15.98 -11.06
C ARG A 72 -6.48 -16.18 -9.73
N LEU A 73 -6.41 -15.15 -8.90
CA LEU A 73 -5.60 -15.16 -7.68
C LEU A 73 -6.29 -15.95 -6.57
N HIS A 74 -5.73 -17.11 -6.25
CA HIS A 74 -6.04 -17.84 -5.03
C HIS A 74 -4.98 -17.52 -3.98
N PHE A 75 -5.35 -16.72 -2.98
CA PHE A 75 -4.45 -16.33 -1.90
C PHE A 75 -5.18 -16.30 -0.55
N ASP A 76 -4.79 -17.19 0.34
CA ASP A 76 -5.27 -17.22 1.72
C ASP A 76 -4.56 -16.15 2.53
N MET A 77 -5.18 -14.98 2.63
CA MET A 77 -4.59 -13.85 3.33
C MET A 77 -4.40 -14.15 4.83
N PRO A 78 -3.17 -14.06 5.37
CA PRO A 78 -2.90 -14.28 6.78
C PRO A 78 -3.71 -13.32 7.66
N ALA A 79 -4.22 -13.80 8.81
CA ALA A 79 -5.02 -12.99 9.73
C ALA A 79 -4.30 -11.70 10.17
N ILE A 80 -2.98 -11.77 10.39
CA ILE A 80 -2.15 -10.61 10.74
C ILE A 80 -2.13 -9.55 9.63
N SER A 81 -2.11 -9.96 8.36
CA SER A 81 -2.18 -9.06 7.20
C SER A 81 -3.55 -8.39 7.12
N GLN A 82 -4.63 -9.14 7.39
CA GLN A 82 -5.97 -8.57 7.48
C GLN A 82 -6.06 -7.51 8.59
N ASP A 83 -5.50 -7.77 9.78
CA ASP A 83 -5.49 -6.82 10.89
C ASP A 83 -4.67 -5.56 10.59
N ARG A 84 -3.54 -5.72 9.90
CA ARG A 84 -2.75 -4.58 9.39
C ARG A 84 -3.59 -3.73 8.44
N ILE A 85 -4.25 -4.34 7.47
CA ILE A 85 -5.10 -3.64 6.50
C ILE A 85 -6.27 -2.94 7.21
N ARG A 86 -6.93 -3.61 8.17
CA ARG A 86 -8.02 -3.02 8.96
C ARG A 86 -7.59 -1.75 9.68
N ARG A 87 -6.35 -1.69 10.18
CA ARG A 87 -5.80 -0.50 10.87
C ARG A 87 -5.61 0.73 9.97
N LEU A 88 -5.70 0.59 8.64
CA LEU A 88 -5.71 1.71 7.70
C LEU A 88 -7.06 2.44 7.66
N HIS A 89 -8.15 1.81 8.11
CA HIS A 89 -9.45 2.47 8.11
C HIS A 89 -9.49 3.66 9.09
N PRO A 90 -10.28 4.70 8.79
CA PRO A 90 -10.53 5.79 9.72
C PRO A 90 -11.03 5.26 11.07
N ARG A 91 -10.46 5.78 12.17
CA ARG A 91 -10.78 5.34 13.54
C ARG A 91 -12.05 5.98 14.12
N GLY A 92 -12.67 6.91 13.40
CA GLY A 92 -13.83 7.65 13.85
C GLY A 92 -14.45 8.49 12.74
N PRO A 93 -15.61 9.11 13.02
CA PRO A 93 -16.26 9.98 12.05
C PRO A 93 -15.35 11.14 11.69
N SER A 94 -15.32 11.47 10.40
CA SER A 94 -14.67 12.69 9.92
C SER A 94 -15.73 13.78 9.76
N PRO A 95 -15.42 15.05 10.09
CA PRO A 95 -16.32 16.15 9.79
C PRO A 95 -16.55 16.23 8.27
N ASP A 96 -17.73 16.69 7.87
CA ASP A 96 -17.95 17.08 6.48
C ASP A 96 -17.04 18.26 6.10
N TRP A 97 -16.95 18.52 4.79
CA TRP A 97 -16.05 19.53 4.26
C TRP A 97 -16.31 20.93 4.81
N GLN A 98 -17.58 21.34 4.94
CA GLN A 98 -17.93 22.67 5.43
C GLN A 98 -17.56 22.81 6.91
N SER A 99 -17.90 21.81 7.73
CA SER A 99 -17.56 21.77 9.14
C SER A 99 -16.04 21.78 9.36
N LEU A 100 -15.28 21.01 8.57
CA LEU A 100 -13.83 20.97 8.63
C LEU A 100 -13.20 22.34 8.36
N GLN A 101 -13.67 23.04 7.32
CA GLN A 101 -13.15 24.35 6.94
C GLN A 101 -13.39 25.45 7.99
N GLN A 102 -14.38 25.27 8.86
CA GLN A 102 -14.67 26.21 9.94
C GLN A 102 -13.85 25.95 11.21
N GLN A 103 -13.23 24.77 11.35
CA GLN A 103 -12.44 24.44 12.53
C GLN A 103 -11.21 25.35 12.65
N GLU A 104 -11.02 25.94 13.82
CA GLU A 104 -9.88 26.84 14.09
C GLU A 104 -8.54 26.15 13.82
N ARG A 105 -8.40 24.88 14.26
CA ARG A 105 -7.19 24.09 14.02
C ARG A 105 -6.89 23.91 12.53
N TYR A 106 -7.93 23.65 11.73
CA TYR A 106 -7.77 23.47 10.29
C TYR A 106 -7.38 24.79 9.60
N ARG A 107 -8.06 25.88 9.94
CA ARG A 107 -7.75 27.23 9.41
C ARG A 107 -6.33 27.67 9.77
N TYR A 108 -5.94 27.50 11.03
CA TYR A 108 -4.59 27.81 11.48
C TYR A 108 -3.52 27.02 10.70
N ALA A 109 -3.73 25.71 10.51
CA ALA A 109 -2.80 24.88 9.74
C ALA A 109 -2.71 25.32 8.26
N ARG A 110 -3.83 25.73 7.66
CA ARG A 110 -3.88 26.25 6.29
C ARG A 110 -3.15 27.60 6.16
N ASP A 111 -3.36 28.51 7.12
CA ASP A 111 -2.68 29.80 7.13
C ASP A 111 -1.17 29.62 7.26
N LEU A 112 -0.71 28.72 8.15
CA LEU A 112 0.70 28.37 8.28
C LEU A 112 1.27 27.79 6.98
N GLN A 113 0.55 26.89 6.31
CA GLN A 113 0.97 26.29 5.05
C GLN A 113 1.18 27.37 3.95
N SER A 114 0.27 28.35 3.85
CA SER A 114 0.37 29.43 2.85
C SER A 114 1.58 30.35 3.02
N GLN A 115 2.16 30.40 4.23
CA GLN A 115 3.36 31.18 4.50
C GLN A 115 4.65 30.44 4.10
N ILE A 116 4.61 29.10 4.05
CA ILE A 116 5.76 28.24 3.75
C ILE A 116 5.81 27.91 2.26
N ILE A 117 4.65 27.66 1.65
CA ILE A 117 4.52 27.33 0.24
C ILE A 117 3.75 28.48 -0.40
N SER A 118 4.47 29.44 -0.99
CA SER A 118 3.85 30.39 -1.91
C SER A 118 3.33 29.59 -3.10
N GLY A 119 2.02 29.66 -3.34
CA GLY A 119 1.35 28.93 -4.43
C GLY A 119 1.89 29.24 -5.81
#